data_AF-A0A3P1UZJ8-F1
#
_entry.id   AF-A0A3P1UZJ8-F1
#
_cell.length_a   1.000
_cell.length_b   1.000
_cell.length_c   1.000
_cell.angle_alpha   90.00
_cell.angle_beta   90.00
_cell.angle_gamma   90.00
#
_symmetry.space_group_name_H-M   'P 1'
#
loop_
_entity.id
_entity.type
_entity.pdbx_description
1 polymer ?
#
loop_
_entity_poly.entity_id
_entity_poly.type
_entity_poly.pdbx_seq_one_letter_code
_entity_poly.pdbx_strand_id
1 'polypeptide(L)'
;MSATTPAPAACQVGMPGLLRAEALRSRRTFTWGVIAATAVFALHTLVLAHATLSRGVVEDTTWNGNALPWMHLYPVGFAIPLGLLAGVMAQWREDRWRQGGTAWRAVNPRRVLAARLAVLSASALACQAALVAPVVLDALIAGNGWGPWQRYLSFALVMWIVVSGASAWGMVAYRLIGASAVGAAPVLGLAWSLTGAVQAERADWWMLPWTWSARPVLPLLGVHGSSVILEPGSPVWHYPVLPGLLGSTALAAVGGILAVALGGRPVRTSTVPGGPLRRRPAPAAAPAPTAAPTRAVGVPAGARSVLRALGAALPWRLWLALGALQALIILVARTAYSPQAALGLLALVGLPISSAVVGMTLWASVQAPWRILIVRRGTLPLLASLMGLGGALLVPVLLCAWMAAQAGGPLLAGGVEASAGGLRALAVMPAVSFMMVALSLAVAMRARPVASIVVNAILLLSGLIIGGNDVLAGSGLWAASPWAWMRVAGAIPGTWAAVVALSAIIGCGALAVAASGARHVAVREGA
;
A
#
# COMPACT_ATOMS: atom_id res chain seq x y z
N MET A 1 -23.39 -22.03 57.69
CA MET A 1 -22.01 -22.09 57.15
C MET A 1 -22.08 -22.02 55.63
N SER A 2 -22.06 -20.81 55.07
CA SER A 2 -22.03 -20.56 53.63
C SER A 2 -20.57 -20.47 53.17
N ALA A 3 -20.10 -21.51 52.48
CA ALA A 3 -18.77 -21.54 51.90
C ALA A 3 -18.69 -20.54 50.73
N THR A 4 -18.07 -19.40 50.96
CA THR A 4 -17.59 -18.50 49.92
C THR A 4 -16.47 -19.20 49.16
N THR A 5 -16.75 -19.65 47.95
CA THR A 5 -15.73 -20.05 46.99
C THR A 5 -14.83 -18.85 46.68
N PRO A 6 -13.50 -18.94 46.86
CA PRO A 6 -12.62 -17.86 46.47
C PRO A 6 -12.71 -17.70 44.94
N ALA A 7 -13.00 -16.48 44.48
CA ALA A 7 -12.92 -16.13 43.07
C ALA A 7 -11.53 -16.54 42.55
N PRO A 8 -11.43 -17.15 41.35
CA PRO A 8 -10.14 -17.56 40.82
C PRO A 8 -9.24 -16.33 40.75
N ALA A 9 -8.09 -16.41 41.43
CA ALA A 9 -7.09 -15.35 41.43
C ALA A 9 -6.79 -14.99 39.97
N ALA A 10 -7.22 -13.80 39.54
CA ALA A 10 -6.93 -13.29 38.21
C ALA A 10 -5.41 -13.19 38.12
N CYS A 11 -4.76 -14.14 37.45
CA CYS A 11 -3.33 -14.11 37.22
C CYS A 11 -3.03 -12.85 36.41
N GLN A 12 -2.64 -11.78 37.11
CA GLN A 12 -2.35 -10.50 36.50
C GLN A 12 -1.01 -10.62 35.78
N VAL A 13 -1.08 -11.00 34.50
CA VAL A 13 0.11 -10.98 33.64
C VAL A 13 0.63 -9.54 33.59
N GLY A 14 1.87 -9.35 34.06
CA GLY A 14 2.53 -8.05 34.02
C GLY A 14 2.78 -7.57 32.59
N MET A 15 2.92 -6.25 32.39
CA MET A 15 3.22 -5.66 31.08
C MET A 15 4.46 -6.25 30.38
N PRO A 16 5.57 -6.58 31.07
CA PRO A 16 6.72 -7.23 30.43
C PRO A 16 6.36 -8.57 29.77
N GLY A 17 5.51 -9.37 30.43
CA GLY A 17 5.02 -10.64 29.88
C GLY A 17 4.15 -10.44 28.64
N LEU A 18 3.28 -9.42 28.66
CA LEU A 18 2.44 -9.07 27.51
C LEU A 18 3.28 -8.55 26.33
N LEU A 19 4.30 -7.73 26.58
CA LEU A 19 5.22 -7.23 25.56
C LEU A 19 6.00 -8.36 24.91
N ARG A 20 6.57 -9.27 25.72
CA ARG A 20 7.29 -10.45 25.21
C ARG A 20 6.38 -11.34 24.36
N ALA A 21 5.16 -11.59 24.82
CA ALA A 21 4.17 -12.37 24.06
C ALA A 21 3.79 -11.68 22.74
N GLU A 22 3.60 -10.37 22.74
CA GLU A 22 3.27 -9.61 21.53
C GLU A 22 4.44 -9.54 20.54
N ALA A 23 5.68 -9.40 21.03
CA ALA A 23 6.89 -9.46 20.21
C ALA A 23 7.05 -10.83 19.53
N LEU A 24 6.86 -11.93 20.27
CA LEU A 24 6.92 -13.28 19.72
C LEU A 24 5.83 -13.52 18.67
N ARG A 25 4.59 -13.09 18.94
CA ARG A 25 3.47 -13.22 17.99
C ARG A 25 3.67 -12.36 16.74
N SER A 26 4.31 -11.20 16.84
CA SER A 26 4.52 -10.27 15.73
C SER A 26 5.72 -10.63 14.86
N ARG A 27 6.69 -11.41 15.34
CA ARG A 27 7.97 -11.69 14.70
C ARG A 27 7.93 -12.03 13.20
N ARG A 28 6.94 -12.83 12.75
CA ARG A 28 6.79 -13.26 11.33
C ARG A 28 5.65 -12.57 10.58
N THR A 29 5.26 -11.40 11.06
CA THR A 29 4.13 -10.61 10.54
C THR A 29 4.62 -9.35 9.85
N PHE A 30 3.69 -8.63 9.21
CA PHE A 30 4.00 -7.36 8.58
C PHE A 30 4.59 -6.33 9.55
N THR A 31 4.26 -6.43 10.85
CA THR A 31 4.81 -5.57 11.91
C THR A 31 6.33 -5.43 11.85
N TRP A 32 7.09 -6.49 11.60
CA TRP A 32 8.55 -6.42 11.44
C TRP A 32 8.98 -6.48 9.97
N GLY A 33 8.13 -7.04 9.09
CA GLY A 33 8.36 -7.01 7.64
C GLY A 33 8.39 -5.60 7.04
N VAL A 34 7.78 -4.63 7.72
CA VAL A 34 7.82 -3.20 7.38
C VAL A 34 9.24 -2.60 7.39
N ILE A 35 10.15 -3.18 8.18
CA ILE A 35 11.56 -2.77 8.20
C ILE A 35 12.24 -3.10 6.88
N ALA A 36 12.01 -4.32 6.37
CA ALA A 36 12.53 -4.73 5.06
C ALA A 36 11.92 -3.87 3.94
N ALA A 37 10.63 -3.55 4.01
CA ALA A 37 9.99 -2.61 3.08
C ALA A 37 10.65 -1.22 3.09
N THR A 38 10.99 -0.72 4.28
CA THR A 38 11.66 0.58 4.46
C THR A 38 13.10 0.54 3.95
N ALA A 39 13.82 -0.55 4.17
CA ALA A 39 15.17 -0.75 3.64
C ALA A 39 15.17 -0.80 2.10
N VAL A 40 14.22 -1.53 1.49
CA VAL A 40 14.06 -1.55 0.02
C VAL A 40 13.77 -0.16 -0.53
N PHE A 41 12.91 0.60 0.15
CA PHE A 41 12.65 2.00 -0.21
C PHE A 41 13.92 2.85 -0.13
N ALA A 42 14.71 2.74 0.94
CA ALA A 42 15.95 3.50 1.11
C ALA A 42 16.99 3.17 0.03
N LEU A 43 17.14 1.87 -0.31
CA LEU A 43 17.99 1.44 -1.41
C LEU A 43 17.51 1.99 -2.75
N HIS A 44 16.19 2.00 -2.97
CA HIS A 44 15.60 2.58 -4.18
C HIS A 44 15.89 4.09 -4.30
N THR A 45 15.80 4.85 -3.20
CA THR A 45 16.16 6.27 -3.20
C THR A 45 17.64 6.51 -3.51
N LEU A 46 18.54 5.63 -3.04
CA LEU A 46 19.97 5.68 -3.37
C LEU A 46 20.23 5.38 -4.86
N VAL A 47 19.55 4.38 -5.42
CA VAL A 47 19.64 4.08 -6.86
C VAL A 47 19.19 5.27 -7.69
N LEU A 48 18.08 5.92 -7.32
CA LEU A 48 17.60 7.12 -8.00
C LEU A 48 18.59 8.29 -7.87
N ALA A 49 19.16 8.52 -6.68
CA ALA A 49 20.18 9.54 -6.46
C ALA A 49 21.37 9.35 -7.42
N HIS A 50 21.96 8.16 -7.45
CA HIS A 50 23.06 7.84 -8.36
C HIS A 50 22.65 7.92 -9.85
N ALA A 51 21.44 7.51 -10.19
CA ALA A 51 20.94 7.61 -11.56
C ALA A 51 20.77 9.07 -12.01
N THR A 52 20.43 9.97 -11.10
CA THR A 52 20.30 11.41 -11.41
C THR A 52 21.64 12.11 -11.53
N LEU A 53 22.62 11.75 -10.69
CA LEU A 53 23.99 12.24 -10.77
C LEU A 53 24.69 11.78 -12.05
N SER A 54 24.64 10.47 -12.36
CA SER A 54 25.27 9.89 -13.56
C SER A 54 24.72 10.42 -14.88
N ARG A 55 23.52 11.01 -14.86
CA ARG A 55 22.88 11.62 -16.03
C ARG A 55 23.05 13.14 -16.10
N GLY A 56 23.83 13.74 -15.20
CA GLY A 56 24.06 15.18 -15.16
C GLY A 56 22.82 16.01 -14.85
N VAL A 57 21.76 15.40 -14.29
CA VAL A 57 20.53 16.12 -13.95
C VAL A 57 20.69 16.94 -12.67
N VAL A 58 21.58 16.50 -11.79
CA VAL A 58 21.92 17.19 -10.55
C VAL A 58 23.44 17.27 -10.47
N GLU A 59 23.95 18.48 -10.23
CA GLU A 59 25.38 18.77 -10.17
C GLU A 59 25.91 18.83 -8.74
N ASP A 60 25.02 18.97 -7.74
CA ASP A 60 25.41 18.99 -6.33
C ASP A 60 25.80 17.58 -5.86
N THR A 61 27.07 17.44 -5.50
CA THR A 61 27.72 16.19 -5.08
C THR A 61 27.97 16.14 -3.58
N THR A 62 27.56 17.17 -2.81
CA THR A 62 27.84 17.23 -1.39
C THR A 62 27.11 16.13 -0.61
N TRP A 63 27.87 15.29 0.11
CA TRP A 63 27.41 14.20 1.00
C TRP A 63 26.39 13.23 0.36
N ASN A 64 26.89 12.22 -0.38
CA ASN A 64 26.08 11.29 -1.21
C ASN A 64 25.25 11.97 -2.30
N GLY A 65 25.63 13.19 -2.66
CA GLY A 65 24.90 14.05 -3.58
C GLY A 65 23.44 14.22 -3.18
N ASN A 66 22.52 14.02 -4.14
CA ASN A 66 21.09 14.27 -3.99
C ASN A 66 20.31 13.25 -3.11
N ALA A 67 20.98 12.36 -2.37
CA ALA A 67 20.32 11.27 -1.63
C ALA A 67 19.35 11.75 -0.55
N LEU A 68 19.70 12.81 0.17
CA LEU A 68 18.88 13.43 1.22
C LEU A 68 17.55 14.00 0.67
N PRO A 69 17.57 14.80 -0.41
CA PRO A 69 16.34 15.21 -1.08
C PRO A 69 15.48 14.03 -1.57
N TRP A 70 16.09 12.95 -2.08
CA TRP A 70 15.35 11.74 -2.46
C TRP A 70 14.70 11.02 -1.25
N MET A 71 15.20 11.21 -0.03
CA MET A 71 14.54 10.71 1.19
C MET A 71 13.24 11.46 1.53
N HIS A 72 13.01 12.67 0.99
CA HIS A 72 11.76 13.42 1.16
C HIS A 72 10.52 12.64 0.69
N LEU A 73 10.72 11.69 -0.22
CA LEU A 73 9.68 10.78 -0.66
C LEU A 73 9.11 9.92 0.47
N TYR A 74 9.91 9.65 1.51
CA TYR A 74 9.45 8.90 2.67
C TYR A 74 8.30 9.62 3.41
N PRO A 75 8.45 10.84 3.93
CA PRO A 75 7.35 11.58 4.57
C PRO A 75 6.19 11.90 3.59
N VAL A 76 6.48 12.22 2.33
CA VAL A 76 5.49 12.63 1.32
C VAL A 76 4.58 11.49 0.89
N GLY A 77 5.07 10.26 0.83
CA GLY A 77 4.31 9.17 0.20
C GLY A 77 4.36 7.82 0.88
N PHE A 78 5.20 7.61 1.91
CA PHE A 78 5.43 6.27 2.45
C PHE A 78 5.20 6.15 3.96
N ALA A 79 5.68 7.09 4.77
CA ALA A 79 5.68 7.01 6.23
C ALA A 79 4.29 6.78 6.84
N ILE A 80 3.32 7.64 6.49
CA ILE A 80 1.95 7.57 7.04
C ILE A 80 1.15 6.39 6.46
N PRO A 81 1.13 6.14 5.13
CA PRO A 81 0.52 4.93 4.57
C PRO A 81 1.02 3.65 5.24
N LEU A 82 2.34 3.54 5.41
CA LEU A 82 2.99 2.37 5.97
C LEU A 82 2.67 2.19 7.45
N GLY A 83 2.69 3.27 8.23
CA GLY A 83 2.30 3.26 9.64
C GLY A 83 0.84 2.83 9.80
N LEU A 84 -0.10 3.49 9.10
CA LEU A 84 -1.52 3.12 9.13
C LEU A 84 -1.73 1.64 8.77
N LEU A 85 -1.06 1.17 7.71
CA LEU A 85 -1.14 -0.23 7.29
C LEU A 85 -0.55 -1.18 8.34
N ALA A 86 0.56 -0.85 8.98
CA ALA A 86 1.15 -1.65 10.05
C ALA A 86 0.19 -1.82 11.23
N GLY A 87 -0.46 -0.73 11.65
CA GLY A 87 -1.49 -0.74 12.68
C GLY A 87 -2.72 -1.59 12.31
N VAL A 88 -3.24 -1.37 11.10
CA VAL A 88 -4.38 -2.15 10.57
C VAL A 88 -4.05 -3.63 10.50
N MET A 89 -2.90 -3.99 9.94
CA MET A 89 -2.48 -5.38 9.78
C MET A 89 -2.25 -6.08 11.12
N ALA A 90 -1.78 -5.36 12.14
CA ALA A 90 -1.64 -5.91 13.48
C ALA A 90 -3.00 -6.28 14.10
N GLN A 91 -4.06 -5.49 13.85
CA GLN A 91 -5.42 -5.83 14.29
C GLN A 91 -6.06 -6.91 13.41
N TRP A 92 -5.90 -6.83 12.09
CA TRP A 92 -6.43 -7.83 11.16
C TRP A 92 -5.89 -9.23 11.42
N ARG A 93 -4.59 -9.35 11.75
CA ARG A 93 -3.99 -10.60 12.20
C ARG A 93 -4.78 -11.16 13.38
N GLU A 94 -5.01 -10.34 14.39
CA GLU A 94 -5.60 -10.80 15.64
C GLU A 94 -7.05 -11.21 15.45
N ASP A 95 -7.80 -10.48 14.65
CA ASP A 95 -9.16 -10.85 14.30
C ASP A 95 -9.19 -12.20 13.54
N ARG A 96 -8.32 -12.38 12.55
CA ARG A 96 -8.23 -13.62 11.76
C ARG A 96 -7.88 -14.84 12.62
N TRP A 97 -7.06 -14.66 13.66
CA TRP A 97 -6.64 -15.73 14.57
C TRP A 97 -7.44 -15.75 15.90
N ARG A 98 -8.61 -15.10 15.96
CA ARG A 98 -9.47 -15.04 17.16
C ARG A 98 -8.69 -14.64 18.43
N GLN A 99 -7.82 -13.65 18.27
CA GLN A 99 -6.90 -13.09 19.26
C GLN A 99 -5.97 -14.13 19.91
N GLY A 100 -5.70 -15.24 19.22
CA GLY A 100 -4.85 -16.32 19.74
C GLY A 100 -5.37 -16.92 21.05
N GLY A 101 -6.68 -16.90 21.27
CA GLY A 101 -7.30 -17.38 22.49
C GLY A 101 -7.25 -16.41 23.68
N THR A 102 -6.61 -15.25 23.55
CA THR A 102 -6.56 -14.24 24.63
C THR A 102 -7.92 -13.64 24.95
N ALA A 103 -8.86 -13.67 24.00
CA ALA A 103 -10.26 -13.31 24.21
C ALA A 103 -10.96 -14.18 25.27
N TRP A 104 -10.47 -15.40 25.53
CA TRP A 104 -11.03 -16.34 26.50
C TRP A 104 -10.22 -16.40 27.80
N ARG A 105 -9.11 -15.66 27.89
CA ARG A 105 -8.27 -15.59 29.09
C ARG A 105 -8.63 -14.34 29.89
N ALA A 106 -8.47 -14.38 31.20
CA ALA A 106 -8.71 -13.25 32.11
C ALA A 106 -7.63 -12.16 32.01
N VAL A 107 -7.42 -11.60 30.81
CA VAL A 107 -6.45 -10.54 30.53
C VAL A 107 -7.18 -9.28 30.09
N ASN A 108 -6.84 -8.14 30.67
CA ASN A 108 -7.44 -6.87 30.29
C ASN A 108 -7.07 -6.50 28.84
N PRO A 109 -8.06 -6.36 27.91
CA PRO A 109 -7.79 -6.11 26.50
C PRO A 109 -7.08 -4.77 26.25
N ARG A 110 -7.27 -3.78 27.14
CA ARG A 110 -6.55 -2.49 27.06
C ARG A 110 -5.04 -2.67 27.22
N ARG A 111 -4.60 -3.55 28.13
CA ARG A 111 -3.18 -3.86 28.34
C ARG A 111 -2.58 -4.59 27.13
N VAL A 112 -3.34 -5.48 26.49
CA VAL A 112 -2.92 -6.17 25.27
C VAL A 112 -2.73 -5.17 24.11
N LEU A 113 -3.64 -4.21 23.95
CA LEU A 113 -3.53 -3.17 22.93
C LEU A 113 -2.38 -2.21 23.21
N ALA A 114 -2.15 -1.84 24.47
CA ALA A 114 -1.00 -1.04 24.87
C ALA A 114 0.32 -1.75 24.55
N ALA A 115 0.42 -3.05 24.83
CA ALA A 115 1.59 -3.86 24.48
C ALA A 115 1.81 -3.90 22.95
N ARG A 116 0.73 -3.99 22.17
CA ARG A 116 0.80 -3.94 20.70
C ARG A 116 1.24 -2.60 20.15
N LEU A 117 0.75 -1.50 20.71
CA LEU A 117 1.22 -0.16 20.34
C LEU A 117 2.71 0.01 20.63
N ALA A 118 3.19 -0.48 21.78
CA ALA A 118 4.61 -0.43 22.12
C ALA A 118 5.47 -1.24 21.13
N VAL A 119 5.02 -2.44 20.73
CA VAL A 119 5.72 -3.25 19.71
C VAL A 119 5.69 -2.57 18.33
N LEU A 120 4.58 -1.95 17.94
CA LEU A 120 4.47 -1.18 16.70
C LEU A 120 5.41 0.04 16.71
N SER A 121 5.49 0.76 17.84
CA SER A 121 6.40 1.88 18.01
C SER A 121 7.88 1.45 17.99
N ALA A 122 8.22 0.31 18.58
CA ALA A 122 9.57 -0.27 18.49
C ALA A 122 9.93 -0.67 17.05
N SER A 123 8.98 -1.23 16.31
CA SER A 123 9.18 -1.51 14.87
C SER A 123 9.33 -0.21 14.06
N ALA A 124 8.51 0.80 14.33
CA ALA A 124 8.61 2.11 13.69
C ALA A 124 9.98 2.77 13.92
N LEU A 125 10.57 2.59 15.11
CA LEU A 125 11.93 3.05 15.42
C LEU A 125 12.97 2.28 14.58
N ALA A 126 12.84 0.95 14.49
CA ALA A 126 13.70 0.13 13.66
C ALA A 126 13.57 0.46 12.16
N CYS A 127 12.40 0.90 11.69
CA CYS A 127 12.23 1.47 10.35
C CYS A 127 13.07 2.71 10.13
N GLN A 128 13.21 3.61 11.12
CA GLN A 128 14.03 4.80 10.96
C GLN A 128 15.51 4.45 10.85
N ALA A 129 15.97 3.44 11.62
CA ALA A 129 17.31 2.89 11.46
C ALA A 129 17.49 2.29 10.04
N ALA A 130 16.53 1.52 9.55
CA ALA A 130 16.58 0.94 8.20
C ALA A 130 16.47 1.98 7.07
N LEU A 131 15.92 3.16 7.34
CA LEU A 131 15.86 4.28 6.40
C LEU A 131 17.19 5.03 6.32
N VAL A 132 17.78 5.36 7.47
CA VAL A 132 18.98 6.21 7.58
C VAL A 132 20.27 5.40 7.38
N ALA A 133 20.35 4.18 7.90
CA ALA A 133 21.59 3.39 7.89
C ALA A 133 22.14 3.12 6.48
N PRO A 134 21.34 2.78 5.44
CA PRO A 134 21.87 2.60 4.09
C PRO A 134 22.54 3.85 3.54
N VAL A 135 21.95 5.04 3.79
CA VAL A 135 22.49 6.30 3.29
C VAL A 135 23.76 6.68 4.03
N VAL A 136 23.80 6.53 5.36
CA VAL A 136 25.03 6.77 6.14
C VAL A 136 26.13 5.79 5.73
N LEU A 137 25.79 4.51 5.53
CA LEU A 137 26.75 3.50 5.10
C LEU A 137 27.35 3.83 3.72
N ASP A 138 26.51 4.20 2.77
CA ASP A 138 26.93 4.64 1.43
C ASP A 138 27.86 5.85 1.52
N ALA A 139 27.58 6.80 2.43
CA ALA A 139 28.43 7.98 2.65
C ALA A 139 29.80 7.64 3.22
N LEU A 140 29.84 6.71 4.17
CA LEU A 140 31.09 6.24 4.75
C LEU A 140 31.92 5.47 3.71
N ILE A 141 31.28 4.65 2.87
CA ILE A 141 31.96 3.91 1.79
C ILE A 141 32.54 4.87 0.74
N ALA A 142 31.79 5.92 0.37
CA ALA A 142 32.22 6.93 -0.59
C ALA A 142 33.28 7.91 -0.04
N GLY A 143 33.62 7.82 1.26
CA GLY A 143 34.60 8.72 1.89
C GLY A 143 34.04 10.10 2.28
N ASN A 144 32.72 10.29 2.23
CA ASN A 144 32.03 11.56 2.55
C ASN A 144 31.83 11.80 4.06
N GLY A 145 32.20 10.83 4.90
CA GLY A 145 32.08 10.91 6.36
C GLY A 145 30.63 10.88 6.87
N TRP A 146 30.44 11.27 8.14
CA TRP A 146 29.16 11.13 8.86
C TRP A 146 28.08 12.16 8.48
N GLY A 147 28.46 13.27 7.82
CA GLY A 147 27.54 14.33 7.40
C GLY A 147 26.84 15.04 8.57
N PRO A 148 25.73 15.75 8.29
CA PRO A 148 24.92 16.42 9.31
C PRO A 148 24.13 15.43 10.17
N TRP A 149 24.81 14.69 11.03
CA TRP A 149 24.22 13.63 11.87
C TRP A 149 23.08 14.13 12.77
N GLN A 150 23.12 15.39 13.21
CA GLN A 150 22.03 15.98 13.99
C GLN A 150 20.73 16.08 13.17
N ARG A 151 20.83 16.37 11.86
CA ARG A 151 19.66 16.42 10.97
C ARG A 151 19.06 15.03 10.78
N TYR A 152 19.88 13.98 10.64
CA TYR A 152 19.40 12.60 10.54
C TYR A 152 18.68 12.13 11.79
N LEU A 153 19.25 12.39 12.96
CA LEU A 153 18.61 12.01 14.23
C LEU A 153 17.30 12.78 14.43
N SER A 154 17.29 14.07 14.12
CA SER A 154 16.07 14.89 14.21
C SER A 154 15.00 14.39 13.24
N PHE A 155 15.39 14.08 12.00
CA PHE A 155 14.49 13.53 10.98
C PHE A 155 13.93 12.17 11.41
N ALA A 156 14.80 11.27 11.86
CA ALA A 156 14.43 9.95 12.38
C ALA A 156 13.49 10.07 13.59
N LEU A 157 13.73 11.01 14.51
CA LEU A 157 12.87 11.24 15.67
C LEU A 157 11.47 11.68 15.25
N VAL A 158 11.37 12.68 14.37
CA VAL A 158 10.08 13.17 13.83
C VAL A 158 9.34 12.01 13.15
N MET A 159 10.02 11.26 12.28
CA MET A 159 9.42 10.16 11.54
C MET A 159 9.02 8.98 12.44
N TRP A 160 9.78 8.68 13.48
CA TRP A 160 9.40 7.66 14.47
C TRP A 160 8.05 7.99 15.13
N ILE A 161 7.87 9.25 15.54
CA ILE A 161 6.62 9.74 16.15
C ILE A 161 5.47 9.65 15.15
N VAL A 162 5.68 10.14 13.91
CA VAL A 162 4.67 10.12 12.86
C VAL A 162 4.24 8.69 12.51
N VAL A 163 5.17 7.77 12.30
CA VAL A 163 4.88 6.38 11.94
C VAL A 163 4.23 5.62 13.11
N SER A 164 4.67 5.89 14.35
CA SER A 164 4.04 5.32 15.55
C SER A 164 2.60 5.81 15.72
N GLY A 165 2.37 7.11 15.55
CA GLY A 165 1.04 7.72 15.59
C GLY A 165 0.12 7.19 14.49
N ALA A 166 0.62 7.13 13.26
CA ALA A 166 -0.09 6.51 12.13
C ALA A 166 -0.44 5.04 12.43
N SER A 167 0.47 4.27 13.04
CA SER A 167 0.17 2.90 13.48
C SER A 167 -0.95 2.83 14.50
N ALA A 168 -1.01 3.77 15.45
CA ALA A 168 -2.11 3.85 16.41
C ALA A 168 -3.44 4.14 15.72
N TRP A 169 -3.47 5.13 14.83
CA TRP A 169 -4.66 5.45 14.01
C TRP A 169 -5.08 4.30 13.10
N GLY A 170 -4.14 3.52 12.58
CA GLY A 170 -4.44 2.30 11.82
C GLY A 170 -5.17 1.26 12.68
N MET A 171 -4.76 1.09 13.94
CA MET A 171 -5.49 0.23 14.88
C MET A 171 -6.90 0.76 15.16
N VAL A 172 -7.07 2.07 15.32
CA VAL A 172 -8.39 2.70 15.48
C VAL A 172 -9.26 2.41 14.26
N ALA A 173 -8.75 2.68 13.06
CA ALA A 173 -9.46 2.51 11.80
C ALA A 173 -9.98 1.06 11.65
N TYR A 174 -9.12 0.06 11.84
CA TYR A 174 -9.54 -1.34 11.76
C TYR A 174 -10.69 -1.67 12.72
N ARG A 175 -10.70 -1.07 13.91
CA ARG A 175 -11.73 -1.36 14.90
C ARG A 175 -13.06 -0.68 14.65
N LEU A 176 -13.06 0.39 13.85
CA LEU A 176 -14.27 1.08 13.43
C LEU A 176 -14.89 0.43 12.18
N ILE A 177 -14.08 0.11 11.17
CA ILE A 177 -14.57 -0.32 9.84
C ILE A 177 -14.14 -1.75 9.43
N GLY A 178 -13.40 -2.47 10.29
CA GLY A 178 -13.03 -3.86 10.10
C GLY A 178 -12.05 -4.10 8.93
N ALA A 179 -12.21 -5.22 8.24
CA ALA A 179 -11.36 -5.63 7.12
C ALA A 179 -11.27 -4.61 5.97
N SER A 180 -12.28 -3.73 5.83
CA SER A 180 -12.24 -2.65 4.82
C SER A 180 -11.08 -1.66 5.06
N ALA A 181 -10.62 -1.52 6.31
CA ALA A 181 -9.48 -0.66 6.65
C ALA A 181 -8.17 -1.11 5.98
N VAL A 182 -8.02 -2.40 5.65
CA VAL A 182 -6.79 -2.93 5.03
C VAL A 182 -6.53 -2.29 3.67
N GLY A 183 -7.60 -2.04 2.91
CA GLY A 183 -7.51 -1.33 1.63
C GLY A 183 -7.55 0.19 1.78
N ALA A 184 -8.33 0.72 2.72
CA ALA A 184 -8.50 2.16 2.90
C ALA A 184 -7.27 2.86 3.51
N ALA A 185 -6.55 2.19 4.42
CA ALA A 185 -5.45 2.81 5.18
C ALA A 185 -4.31 3.38 4.30
N PRO A 186 -3.76 2.64 3.31
CA PRO A 186 -2.72 3.19 2.44
C PRO A 186 -3.19 4.40 1.64
N VAL A 187 -4.44 4.38 1.14
CA VAL A 187 -5.01 5.46 0.32
C VAL A 187 -5.22 6.72 1.16
N LEU A 188 -5.84 6.58 2.33
CA LEU A 188 -6.05 7.70 3.26
C LEU A 188 -4.72 8.26 3.76
N GLY A 189 -3.76 7.40 4.06
CA GLY A 189 -2.42 7.83 4.44
C GLY A 189 -1.72 8.61 3.34
N LEU A 190 -1.88 8.19 2.08
CA LEU A 190 -1.23 8.84 0.94
C LEU A 190 -1.88 10.20 0.69
N ALA A 191 -3.21 10.26 0.73
CA ALA A 191 -3.95 11.52 0.63
C ALA A 191 -3.53 12.49 1.74
N TRP A 192 -3.40 12.01 2.98
CA TRP A 192 -2.94 12.80 4.11
C TRP A 192 -1.52 13.33 3.89
N SER A 193 -0.56 12.47 3.53
CA SER A 193 0.83 12.89 3.31
C SER A 193 0.98 13.85 2.13
N LEU A 194 0.31 13.61 1.00
CA LEU A 194 0.38 14.49 -0.17
C LEU A 194 -0.25 15.85 0.13
N THR A 195 -1.41 15.88 0.80
CA THR A 195 -2.05 17.11 1.25
C THR A 195 -1.15 17.87 2.22
N GLY A 196 -0.49 17.14 3.12
CA GLY A 196 0.55 17.63 4.02
C GLY A 196 1.70 18.32 3.28
N ALA A 197 2.27 17.66 2.28
CA ALA A 197 3.41 18.14 1.52
C ALA A 197 3.08 19.40 0.71
N VAL A 198 1.95 19.41 -0.01
CA VAL A 198 1.51 20.55 -0.83
C VAL A 198 1.21 21.78 0.04
N GLN A 199 0.69 21.58 1.25
CA GLN A 199 0.32 22.67 2.16
C GLN A 199 1.40 22.99 3.21
N ALA A 200 2.55 22.31 3.16
CA ALA A 200 3.56 22.40 4.21
C ALA A 200 4.14 23.81 4.38
N GLU A 201 4.23 24.58 3.30
CA GLU A 201 4.86 25.91 3.30
C GLU A 201 3.87 27.07 3.56
N ARG A 202 2.57 26.78 3.70
CA ARG A 202 1.57 27.83 3.96
C ARG A 202 1.81 28.57 5.27
N ALA A 203 1.34 29.81 5.39
CA ALA A 203 1.47 30.59 6.63
C ALA A 203 0.59 30.04 7.78
N ASP A 204 -0.58 29.51 7.46
CA ASP A 204 -1.59 28.94 8.37
C ASP A 204 -1.38 27.45 8.69
N TRP A 205 -0.19 26.90 8.38
CA TRP A 205 0.14 25.48 8.54
C TRP A 205 -0.18 24.91 9.93
N TRP A 206 0.01 25.71 10.99
CA TRP A 206 -0.19 25.26 12.37
C TRP A 206 -1.66 24.86 12.65
N MET A 207 -2.63 25.38 11.89
CA MET A 207 -4.05 24.99 12.00
C MET A 207 -4.37 23.68 11.28
N LEU A 208 -3.48 23.21 10.40
CA LEU A 208 -3.71 22.13 9.46
C LEU A 208 -2.96 20.87 9.91
N PRO A 209 -3.62 19.86 10.53
CA PRO A 209 -2.94 18.74 11.17
C PRO A 209 -2.08 17.89 10.22
N TRP A 210 -2.42 17.85 8.93
CA TRP A 210 -1.65 17.13 7.92
C TRP A 210 -0.27 17.75 7.64
N THR A 211 -0.09 19.05 7.90
CA THR A 211 1.20 19.72 7.70
C THR A 211 2.17 19.48 8.85
N TRP A 212 1.69 19.09 10.03
CA TRP A 212 2.51 18.91 11.23
C TRP A 212 3.58 17.81 11.06
N SER A 213 3.33 16.83 10.19
CA SER A 213 4.31 15.79 9.83
C SER A 213 5.22 16.17 8.66
N ALA A 214 4.79 17.06 7.78
CA ALA A 214 5.48 17.39 6.53
C ALA A 214 6.39 18.63 6.65
N ARG A 215 5.95 19.67 7.36
CA ARG A 215 6.73 20.92 7.48
C ARG A 215 8.05 20.75 8.26
N PRO A 216 8.09 20.03 9.41
CA PRO A 216 9.32 19.95 10.21
C PRO A 216 10.48 19.24 9.52
N VAL A 217 10.20 18.43 8.49
CA VAL A 217 11.24 17.69 7.76
C VAL A 217 11.86 18.47 6.61
N LEU A 218 11.22 19.54 6.13
CA LEU A 218 11.73 20.38 5.04
C LEU A 218 13.13 20.95 5.31
N PRO A 219 13.38 21.70 6.41
CA PRO A 219 14.72 22.20 6.72
C PRO A 219 15.73 21.10 7.07
N LEU A 220 15.25 19.92 7.52
CA LEU A 220 16.12 18.81 7.88
C LEU A 220 16.66 18.08 6.63
N LEU A 221 15.84 17.99 5.59
CA LEU A 221 16.18 17.32 4.33
C LEU A 221 16.73 18.28 3.27
N GLY A 222 16.60 19.60 3.48
CA GLY A 222 17.08 20.60 2.54
C GLY A 222 16.22 20.70 1.28
N VAL A 223 14.91 20.51 1.42
CA VAL A 223 13.96 20.54 0.28
C VAL A 223 12.72 21.39 0.56
N HIS A 224 12.15 21.92 -0.51
CA HIS A 224 10.79 22.45 -0.54
C HIS A 224 9.74 21.34 -0.45
N GLY A 225 8.50 21.70 -0.13
CA GLY A 225 7.35 20.79 -0.18
C GLY A 225 7.12 20.19 -1.58
N SER A 226 7.57 20.88 -2.62
CA SER A 226 7.62 20.40 -4.01
C SER A 226 8.70 19.34 -4.27
N SER A 227 9.55 19.01 -3.29
CA SER A 227 10.75 18.17 -3.42
C SER A 227 11.87 18.78 -4.28
N VAL A 228 11.84 20.10 -4.50
CA VAL A 228 12.96 20.85 -5.09
C VAL A 228 13.99 21.16 -4.00
N ILE A 229 15.28 21.10 -4.34
CA ILE A 229 16.38 21.41 -3.41
C ILE A 229 16.28 22.87 -2.98
N LEU A 230 16.49 23.16 -1.68
CA LEU A 230 16.47 24.53 -1.15
C LEU A 230 17.66 25.36 -1.65
N GLU A 231 17.40 26.60 -2.03
CA GLU A 231 18.47 27.53 -2.38
C GLU A 231 19.24 28.03 -1.14
N PRO A 232 20.52 28.42 -1.29
CA PRO A 232 21.28 29.08 -0.24
C PRO A 232 20.63 30.43 0.13
N GLY A 233 19.96 30.49 1.28
CA GLY A 233 19.24 31.69 1.75
C GLY A 233 17.71 31.58 1.77
N SER A 234 17.14 30.45 1.34
CA SER A 234 15.70 30.21 1.43
C SER A 234 15.18 30.34 2.87
N PRO A 235 14.02 31.00 3.11
CA PRO A 235 13.45 31.14 4.45
C PRO A 235 13.06 29.79 5.07
N VAL A 236 12.89 28.75 4.25
CA VAL A 236 12.54 27.39 4.68
C VAL A 236 13.58 26.79 5.62
N TRP A 237 14.86 27.14 5.47
CA TRP A 237 15.93 26.71 6.37
C TRP A 237 15.68 27.07 7.84
N HIS A 238 14.90 28.13 8.09
CA HIS A 238 14.61 28.66 9.41
C HIS A 238 13.23 28.25 9.95
N TYR A 239 12.55 27.30 9.28
CA TYR A 239 11.25 26.83 9.76
C TYR A 239 11.37 26.11 11.12
N PRO A 240 10.48 26.42 12.08
CA PRO A 240 10.54 25.82 13.40
C PRO A 240 10.10 24.35 13.34
N VAL A 241 10.99 23.45 13.78
CA VAL A 241 10.71 22.00 13.83
C VAL A 241 9.80 21.65 15.01
N LEU A 242 9.97 22.34 16.15
CA LEU A 242 9.34 22.00 17.42
C LEU A 242 7.81 22.02 17.41
N PRO A 243 7.11 23.02 16.85
CA PRO A 243 5.65 23.04 16.93
C PRO A 243 4.99 21.92 16.11
N GLY A 244 5.55 21.57 14.94
CA GLY A 244 5.05 20.43 14.16
C GLY A 244 5.36 19.09 14.82
N LEU A 245 6.51 18.97 15.50
CA LEU A 245 6.83 17.82 16.35
C LEU A 245 5.80 17.66 17.49
N LEU A 246 5.47 18.75 18.20
CA LEU A 246 4.48 18.75 19.27
C LEU A 246 3.06 18.45 18.76
N GLY A 247 2.67 18.99 17.61
CA GLY A 247 1.40 18.65 16.96
C GLY A 247 1.33 17.16 16.59
N SER A 248 2.41 16.62 16.03
CA SER A 248 2.51 15.20 15.66
C SER A 248 2.50 14.28 16.89
N THR A 249 3.18 14.63 17.99
CA THR A 249 3.12 13.86 19.24
C THR A 249 1.74 13.91 19.88
N ALA A 250 1.08 15.06 19.89
CA ALA A 250 -0.29 15.19 20.38
C ALA A 250 -1.25 14.31 19.56
N LEU A 251 -1.17 14.35 18.23
CA LEU A 251 -1.99 13.53 17.35
C LEU A 251 -1.71 12.02 17.52
N ALA A 252 -0.44 11.65 17.73
CA ALA A 252 -0.04 10.28 18.04
C ALA A 252 -0.58 9.81 19.40
N ALA A 253 -0.53 10.67 20.42
CA ALA A 253 -1.05 10.39 21.75
C ALA A 253 -2.57 10.18 21.71
N VAL A 254 -3.32 11.03 21.00
CA VAL A 254 -4.76 10.87 20.78
C VAL A 254 -5.06 9.52 20.10
N GLY A 255 -4.35 9.19 19.03
CA GLY A 255 -4.49 7.89 18.35
C GLY A 255 -4.22 6.71 19.27
N GLY A 256 -3.17 6.78 20.09
CA GLY A 256 -2.79 5.74 21.06
C GLY A 256 -3.84 5.56 22.16
N ILE A 257 -4.29 6.66 22.77
CA ILE A 257 -5.34 6.67 23.80
C ILE A 257 -6.62 6.07 23.22
N LEU A 258 -7.06 6.50 22.04
CA LEU A 258 -8.27 6.01 21.39
C LEU A 258 -8.15 4.52 21.05
N ALA A 259 -7.02 4.08 20.52
CA ALA A 259 -6.78 2.67 20.20
C ALA A 259 -6.91 1.78 21.44
N VAL A 260 -6.34 2.20 22.59
CA VAL A 260 -6.44 1.50 23.87
C VAL A 260 -7.85 1.58 24.45
N ALA A 261 -8.47 2.76 24.46
CA ALA A 261 -9.79 3.02 25.03
C ALA A 261 -10.87 2.18 24.34
N LEU A 262 -10.78 2.05 23.02
CA LEU A 262 -11.67 1.20 22.26
C LEU A 262 -11.61 -0.26 22.75
N GLY A 263 -10.53 -0.71 23.43
CA GLY A 263 -10.25 -2.12 23.78
C GLY A 263 -11.35 -2.89 24.50
N GLY A 264 -12.30 -2.19 25.14
CA GLY A 264 -13.49 -2.79 25.73
C GLY A 264 -14.60 -3.17 24.75
N ARG A 265 -14.52 -2.73 23.49
CA ARG A 265 -15.51 -3.05 22.46
C ARG A 265 -15.20 -4.38 21.78
N PRO A 266 -16.18 -5.29 21.60
CA PRO A 266 -15.98 -6.46 20.77
C PRO A 266 -15.58 -6.01 19.37
N VAL A 267 -14.57 -6.68 18.79
CA VAL A 267 -14.23 -6.48 17.38
C VAL A 267 -15.46 -6.90 16.58
N ARG A 268 -15.92 -6.02 15.67
CA ARG A 268 -16.98 -6.37 14.71
C ARG A 268 -16.44 -7.50 13.85
N THR A 269 -16.67 -8.74 14.27
CA THR A 269 -16.42 -9.92 13.44
C THR A 269 -17.17 -9.68 12.14
N SER A 270 -16.51 -9.88 11.00
CA SER A 270 -17.22 -9.84 9.73
C SER A 270 -18.43 -10.76 9.87
N THR A 271 -19.61 -10.19 9.65
CA THR A 271 -20.83 -10.95 9.48
C THR A 271 -20.58 -11.86 8.28
N VAL A 272 -20.13 -13.08 8.54
CA VAL A 272 -20.59 -14.20 7.74
C VAL A 272 -22.11 -14.08 7.81
N PRO A 273 -22.85 -14.02 6.69
CA PRO A 273 -24.30 -14.12 6.72
C PRO A 273 -24.67 -15.55 7.12
N GLY A 274 -24.39 -15.91 8.36
CA GLY A 274 -25.11 -16.95 9.07
C GLY A 274 -26.31 -16.25 9.65
N GLY A 275 -27.49 -16.54 9.10
CA GLY A 275 -28.74 -16.14 9.72
C GLY A 275 -28.77 -16.57 11.20
N PRO A 276 -29.71 -16.03 12.01
CA PRO A 276 -29.79 -16.33 13.43
C PRO A 276 -29.70 -17.84 13.63
N LEU A 277 -28.67 -18.30 14.33
CA LEU A 277 -28.57 -19.68 14.79
C LEU A 277 -29.71 -19.88 15.78
N ARG A 278 -30.87 -20.21 15.25
CA ARG A 278 -31.96 -20.83 15.99
C ARG A 278 -31.31 -21.98 16.75
N ARG A 279 -31.27 -21.89 18.08
CA ARG A 279 -30.93 -23.01 18.97
C ARG A 279 -31.77 -24.19 18.48
N ARG A 280 -31.15 -25.10 17.71
CA ARG A 280 -31.75 -26.40 17.44
C ARG A 280 -31.66 -27.14 18.77
N PRO A 281 -32.77 -27.66 19.30
CA PRO A 281 -32.72 -28.61 20.40
C PRO A 281 -31.74 -29.72 20.03
N ALA A 282 -30.96 -30.19 21.00
CA ALA A 282 -30.12 -31.37 20.80
C ALA A 282 -30.99 -32.49 20.20
N PRO A 283 -30.61 -33.07 19.05
CA PRO A 283 -31.35 -34.20 18.53
C PRO A 283 -31.22 -35.32 19.57
N ALA A 284 -32.36 -35.77 20.10
CA ALA A 284 -32.44 -37.01 20.85
C ALA A 284 -31.77 -38.10 20.00
N ALA A 285 -30.95 -38.94 20.65
CA ALA A 285 -30.17 -39.99 20.01
C ALA A 285 -31.09 -40.86 19.14
N ALA A 286 -31.09 -40.61 17.84
CA ALA A 286 -31.69 -41.49 16.85
C ALA A 286 -30.71 -42.62 16.55
N PRO A 287 -31.19 -43.87 16.37
CA PRO A 287 -30.32 -45.00 16.08
C PRO A 287 -29.54 -44.77 14.78
N ALA A 288 -28.28 -45.20 14.80
CA ALA A 288 -27.34 -45.03 13.71
C ALA A 288 -27.92 -45.62 12.40
N PRO A 289 -28.02 -44.84 11.31
CA PRO A 289 -28.40 -45.40 10.02
C PRO A 289 -27.25 -46.28 9.52
N THR A 290 -27.58 -47.54 9.23
CA THR A 290 -26.71 -48.47 8.53
C THR A 290 -26.22 -47.83 7.24
N ALA A 291 -24.90 -47.73 7.09
CA ALA A 291 -24.26 -47.15 5.92
C ALA A 291 -24.51 -48.02 4.68
N ALA A 292 -25.63 -47.79 4.00
CA ALA A 292 -25.76 -48.21 2.62
C ALA A 292 -24.77 -47.36 1.79
N PRO A 293 -23.99 -47.96 0.86
CA PRO A 293 -23.11 -47.21 0.00
C PRO A 293 -23.98 -46.37 -0.92
N THR A 294 -24.20 -45.11 -0.55
CA THR A 294 -24.70 -44.11 -1.48
C THR A 294 -23.67 -44.03 -2.59
N ARG A 295 -23.95 -44.71 -3.71
CA ARG A 295 -23.34 -44.39 -5.00
C ARG A 295 -23.48 -42.89 -5.12
N ALA A 296 -22.37 -42.17 -4.99
CA ALA A 296 -22.28 -40.81 -5.43
C ALA A 296 -22.68 -40.85 -6.90
N VAL A 297 -23.92 -40.50 -7.21
CA VAL A 297 -24.33 -40.17 -8.56
C VAL A 297 -23.44 -39.00 -8.92
N GLY A 298 -22.35 -39.32 -9.62
CA GLY A 298 -21.46 -38.33 -10.18
C GLY A 298 -22.31 -37.52 -11.13
N VAL A 299 -22.84 -36.40 -10.64
CA VAL A 299 -23.37 -35.36 -11.51
C VAL A 299 -22.24 -35.10 -12.48
N PRO A 300 -22.39 -35.39 -13.78
CA PRO A 300 -21.34 -35.14 -14.74
C PRO A 300 -20.99 -33.67 -14.57
N ALA A 301 -19.71 -33.40 -14.31
CA ALA A 301 -19.18 -32.06 -14.23
C ALA A 301 -19.33 -31.44 -15.62
N GLY A 302 -20.54 -31.00 -15.94
CA GLY A 302 -20.83 -30.26 -17.16
C GLY A 302 -19.80 -29.14 -17.22
N ALA A 303 -19.23 -28.95 -18.41
CA ALA A 303 -18.16 -28.02 -18.72
C ALA A 303 -18.59 -26.56 -18.46
N ARG A 304 -18.93 -26.21 -17.21
CA ARG A 304 -19.09 -24.84 -16.76
C ARG A 304 -17.72 -24.21 -17.00
N SER A 305 -17.67 -23.25 -17.91
CA SER A 305 -16.41 -22.63 -18.29
C SER A 305 -15.73 -22.09 -17.03
N VAL A 306 -14.42 -22.34 -16.89
CA VAL A 306 -13.61 -21.83 -15.77
C VAL A 306 -13.79 -20.32 -15.63
N LEU A 307 -13.96 -19.63 -16.76
CA LEU A 307 -14.31 -18.23 -16.85
C LEU A 307 -15.59 -17.87 -16.09
N ARG A 308 -16.69 -18.63 -16.24
CA ARG A 308 -17.92 -18.38 -15.48
C ARG A 308 -17.75 -18.65 -13.99
N ALA A 309 -17.03 -19.72 -13.64
CA ALA A 309 -16.81 -20.07 -12.24
C ALA A 309 -15.91 -19.07 -11.51
N LEU A 310 -14.78 -18.69 -12.12
CA LEU A 310 -13.89 -17.65 -11.61
C LEU A 310 -14.58 -16.29 -11.63
N GLY A 311 -15.32 -15.98 -12.71
CA GLY A 311 -16.10 -14.75 -12.83
C GLY A 311 -17.03 -14.54 -11.65
N ALA A 312 -17.78 -15.56 -11.21
CA ALA A 312 -18.67 -15.43 -10.05
C ALA A 312 -17.94 -15.13 -8.73
N ALA A 313 -16.66 -15.49 -8.60
CA ALA A 313 -15.86 -15.26 -7.40
C ALA A 313 -15.19 -13.88 -7.34
N LEU A 314 -15.13 -13.16 -8.47
CA LEU A 314 -14.45 -11.86 -8.55
C LEU A 314 -15.29 -10.73 -7.96
N PRO A 315 -14.63 -9.71 -7.37
CA PRO A 315 -15.32 -8.63 -6.66
C PRO A 315 -15.78 -7.53 -7.62
N TRP A 316 -16.59 -7.88 -8.63
CA TRP A 316 -17.05 -6.95 -9.68
C TRP A 316 -17.69 -5.69 -9.11
N ARG A 317 -18.51 -5.81 -8.06
CA ARG A 317 -19.17 -4.67 -7.42
C ARG A 317 -18.17 -3.67 -6.84
N LEU A 318 -17.10 -4.18 -6.21
CA LEU A 318 -16.02 -3.34 -5.68
C LEU A 318 -15.30 -2.63 -6.83
N TRP A 319 -14.95 -3.36 -7.88
CA TRP A 319 -14.25 -2.78 -9.02
C TRP A 319 -15.09 -1.73 -9.76
N LEU A 320 -16.39 -1.97 -9.93
CA LEU A 320 -17.32 -0.99 -10.50
C LEU A 320 -17.46 0.25 -9.61
N ALA A 321 -17.57 0.07 -8.29
CA ALA A 321 -17.64 1.19 -7.35
C ALA A 321 -16.35 2.04 -7.37
N LEU A 322 -15.19 1.39 -7.37
CA LEU A 322 -13.89 2.07 -7.47
C LEU A 322 -13.67 2.71 -8.84
N GLY A 323 -14.11 2.07 -9.92
CA GLY A 323 -14.08 2.63 -11.28
C GLY A 323 -14.97 3.87 -11.42
N ALA A 324 -16.18 3.84 -10.84
CA ALA A 324 -17.07 4.99 -10.79
C ALA A 324 -16.49 6.14 -9.97
N LEU A 325 -15.89 5.83 -8.81
CA LEU A 325 -15.18 6.81 -7.99
C LEU A 325 -14.00 7.43 -8.75
N GLN A 326 -13.20 6.63 -9.46
CA GLN A 326 -12.13 7.14 -10.30
C GLN A 326 -12.68 8.06 -11.40
N ALA A 327 -13.72 7.64 -12.12
CA ALA A 327 -14.33 8.46 -13.15
C ALA A 327 -14.84 9.81 -12.61
N LEU A 328 -15.43 9.81 -11.41
CA LEU A 328 -15.86 11.03 -10.71
C LEU A 328 -14.66 11.93 -10.40
N ILE A 329 -13.57 11.39 -9.84
CA ILE A 329 -12.36 12.15 -9.54
C ILE A 329 -11.77 12.76 -10.81
N ILE A 330 -11.70 12.00 -11.90
CA ILE A 330 -11.21 12.48 -13.20
C ILE A 330 -12.11 13.57 -13.77
N LEU A 331 -13.43 13.43 -13.65
CA LEU A 331 -14.38 14.44 -14.08
C LEU A 331 -14.21 15.74 -13.28
N VAL A 332 -14.08 15.65 -11.95
CA VAL A 332 -13.80 16.81 -11.09
C VAL A 332 -12.48 17.46 -11.46
N ALA A 333 -11.41 16.68 -11.66
CA ALA A 333 -10.11 17.21 -12.05
C ALA A 333 -10.18 17.93 -13.40
N ARG A 334 -10.95 17.39 -14.36
CA ARG A 334 -11.19 18.03 -15.65
C ARG A 334 -11.95 19.33 -15.50
N THR A 335 -13.04 19.36 -14.74
CA THR A 335 -13.92 20.53 -14.63
C THR A 335 -13.32 21.64 -13.77
N ALA A 336 -12.53 21.29 -12.75
CA ALA A 336 -11.95 22.25 -11.81
C ALA A 336 -10.56 22.75 -12.24
N TYR A 337 -9.82 21.98 -13.04
CA TYR A 337 -8.45 22.34 -13.45
C TYR A 337 -8.30 22.39 -14.97
N SER A 338 -8.10 21.24 -15.64
CA SER A 338 -7.96 21.17 -17.10
C SER A 338 -8.04 19.73 -17.63
N PRO A 339 -8.32 19.52 -18.93
CA PRO A 339 -8.23 18.20 -19.56
C PRO A 339 -6.84 17.56 -19.43
N GLN A 340 -5.78 18.36 -19.55
CA GLN A 340 -4.40 17.88 -19.43
C GLN A 340 -4.07 17.45 -18.00
N ALA A 341 -4.56 18.18 -16.99
CA ALA A 341 -4.44 17.76 -15.59
C ALA A 341 -5.19 16.44 -15.33
N ALA A 342 -6.40 16.29 -15.89
CA ALA A 342 -7.17 15.05 -15.79
C ALA A 342 -6.46 13.86 -16.46
N LEU A 343 -5.85 14.06 -17.63
CA LEU A 343 -5.03 13.03 -18.30
C LEU A 343 -3.77 12.68 -17.51
N GLY A 344 -3.09 13.68 -16.95
CA GLY A 344 -1.94 13.48 -16.07
C GLY A 344 -2.31 12.67 -14.84
N LEU A 345 -3.44 13.00 -14.20
CA LEU A 345 -3.97 12.29 -13.03
C LEU A 345 -4.36 10.84 -13.38
N LEU A 346 -5.00 10.62 -14.53
CA LEU A 346 -5.31 9.27 -15.01
C LEU A 346 -4.04 8.46 -15.24
N ALA A 347 -3.05 9.03 -15.91
CA ALA A 347 -1.83 8.32 -16.29
C ALA A 347 -0.89 8.04 -15.10
N LEU A 348 -0.75 8.99 -14.18
CA LEU A 348 0.19 8.90 -13.05
C LEU A 348 -0.43 8.26 -11.79
N VAL A 349 -1.75 8.31 -11.64
CA VAL A 349 -2.43 7.85 -10.41
C VAL A 349 -3.55 6.85 -10.70
N GLY A 350 -4.48 7.18 -11.60
CA GLY A 350 -5.65 6.33 -11.88
C GLY A 350 -5.28 4.96 -12.43
N LEU A 351 -4.45 4.90 -13.48
CA LEU A 351 -4.01 3.67 -14.13
C LEU A 351 -3.24 2.76 -13.14
N PRO A 352 -2.19 3.24 -12.44
CA PRO A 352 -1.45 2.36 -11.53
C PRO A 352 -2.27 1.87 -10.34
N ILE A 353 -3.08 2.73 -9.72
CA ILE A 353 -3.91 2.33 -8.57
C ILE A 353 -4.95 1.29 -9.01
N SER A 354 -5.67 1.53 -10.10
CA SER A 354 -6.67 0.57 -10.61
C SER A 354 -6.04 -0.78 -10.98
N SER A 355 -4.89 -0.75 -11.67
CA SER A 355 -4.17 -1.97 -12.05
C SER A 355 -3.67 -2.74 -10.82
N ALA A 356 -3.13 -2.05 -9.82
CA ALA A 356 -2.67 -2.66 -8.58
C ALA A 356 -3.84 -3.30 -7.80
N VAL A 357 -4.96 -2.59 -7.66
CA VAL A 357 -6.17 -3.08 -7.00
C VAL A 357 -6.68 -4.33 -7.69
N VAL A 358 -6.82 -4.33 -9.02
CA VAL A 358 -7.25 -5.49 -9.80
C VAL A 358 -6.29 -6.67 -9.59
N GLY A 359 -4.98 -6.48 -9.75
CA GLY A 359 -4.00 -7.56 -9.56
C GLY A 359 -4.02 -8.19 -8.16
N MET A 360 -4.11 -7.36 -7.11
CA MET A 360 -4.19 -7.84 -5.72
C MET A 360 -5.50 -8.55 -5.42
N THR A 361 -6.62 -8.02 -5.89
CA THR A 361 -7.95 -8.58 -5.62
C THR A 361 -8.25 -9.82 -6.45
N LEU A 362 -7.68 -9.94 -7.65
CA LEU A 362 -7.68 -11.20 -8.43
C LEU A 362 -7.09 -12.34 -7.59
N TRP A 363 -5.92 -12.12 -6.98
CA TRP A 363 -5.30 -13.11 -6.10
C TRP A 363 -6.17 -13.40 -4.87
N ALA A 364 -6.56 -12.35 -4.14
CA ALA A 364 -7.32 -12.48 -2.90
C ALA A 364 -8.61 -13.29 -3.07
N SER A 365 -9.25 -13.20 -4.25
CA SER A 365 -10.50 -13.91 -4.57
C SER A 365 -10.30 -15.41 -4.76
N VAL A 366 -9.11 -15.83 -5.19
CA VAL A 366 -8.80 -17.24 -5.47
C VAL A 366 -7.86 -17.88 -4.46
N GLN A 367 -7.31 -17.11 -3.50
CA GLN A 367 -6.36 -17.57 -2.49
C GLN A 367 -6.82 -18.85 -1.77
N ALA A 368 -8.03 -18.82 -1.17
CA ALA A 368 -8.55 -19.93 -0.39
C ALA A 368 -8.78 -21.21 -1.23
N PRO A 369 -9.45 -21.17 -2.40
CA PRO A 369 -9.64 -22.36 -3.24
C PRO A 369 -8.42 -22.74 -4.10
N TRP A 370 -7.32 -21.98 -4.07
CA TRP A 370 -6.20 -22.09 -5.01
C TRP A 370 -5.65 -23.52 -5.16
N ARG A 371 -5.49 -24.22 -4.02
CA ARG A 371 -5.02 -25.62 -3.99
C ARG A 371 -5.86 -26.53 -4.89
N ILE A 372 -7.18 -26.40 -4.78
CA ILE A 372 -8.14 -27.23 -5.51
C ILE A 372 -8.15 -26.83 -6.99
N LEU A 373 -8.05 -25.53 -7.28
CA LEU A 373 -8.07 -25.01 -8.64
C LEU A 373 -6.88 -25.52 -9.46
N ILE A 374 -5.66 -25.44 -8.92
CA ILE A 374 -4.44 -25.90 -9.63
C ILE A 374 -4.55 -27.37 -10.03
N VAL A 375 -4.99 -28.23 -9.12
CA VAL A 375 -5.07 -29.69 -9.38
C VAL A 375 -6.05 -29.99 -10.51
N ARG A 376 -7.12 -29.20 -10.65
CA ARG A 376 -8.18 -29.45 -11.64
C ARG A 376 -7.90 -28.93 -13.05
N ARG A 377 -7.13 -27.84 -13.19
CA ARG A 377 -7.00 -27.13 -14.49
C ARG A 377 -5.56 -26.78 -14.87
N GLY A 378 -4.60 -26.88 -13.95
CA GLY A 378 -3.24 -26.40 -14.17
C GLY A 378 -3.09 -24.89 -14.02
N THR A 379 -1.86 -24.44 -13.79
CA THR A 379 -1.55 -23.06 -13.38
C THR A 379 -1.75 -22.03 -14.48
N LEU A 380 -1.19 -22.27 -15.67
CA LEU A 380 -1.19 -21.32 -16.79
C LEU A 380 -2.60 -20.92 -17.26
N PRO A 381 -3.54 -21.85 -17.53
CA PRO A 381 -4.89 -21.47 -17.95
C PRO A 381 -5.67 -20.73 -16.86
N LEU A 382 -5.39 -20.98 -15.57
CA LEU A 382 -5.99 -20.21 -14.48
C LEU A 382 -5.48 -18.77 -14.45
N LEU A 383 -4.16 -18.58 -14.54
CA LEU A 383 -3.57 -17.24 -14.58
C LEU A 383 -4.04 -16.46 -15.81
N ALA A 384 -4.06 -17.09 -16.99
CA ALA A 384 -4.59 -16.48 -18.21
C ALA A 384 -6.07 -16.09 -18.06
N SER A 385 -6.90 -16.95 -17.45
CA SER A 385 -8.32 -16.65 -17.19
C SER A 385 -8.49 -15.49 -16.23
N LEU A 386 -7.67 -15.40 -15.17
CA LEU A 386 -7.70 -14.29 -14.22
C LEU A 386 -7.27 -12.97 -14.88
N MET A 387 -6.23 -12.99 -15.70
CA MET A 387 -5.80 -11.81 -16.48
C MET A 387 -6.87 -11.37 -17.47
N GLY A 388 -7.49 -12.31 -18.20
CA GLY A 388 -8.57 -12.02 -19.13
C GLY A 388 -9.79 -11.40 -18.43
N LEU A 389 -10.23 -11.98 -17.30
CA LEU A 389 -11.37 -11.44 -16.54
C LEU A 389 -11.07 -10.09 -15.89
N GLY A 390 -9.87 -9.89 -15.35
CA GLY A 390 -9.45 -8.59 -14.82
C GLY A 390 -9.39 -7.52 -15.89
N GLY A 391 -8.80 -7.85 -17.05
CA GLY A 391 -8.71 -6.97 -18.21
C GLY A 391 -10.08 -6.61 -18.81
N ALA A 392 -11.02 -7.56 -18.83
CA ALA A 392 -12.37 -7.37 -19.36
C ALA A 392 -13.17 -6.24 -18.66
N LEU A 393 -12.83 -5.91 -17.40
CA LEU A 393 -13.38 -4.73 -16.73
C LEU A 393 -12.42 -3.54 -16.77
N LEU A 394 -11.15 -3.79 -16.46
CA LEU A 394 -10.17 -2.72 -16.25
C LEU A 394 -9.99 -1.88 -17.51
N VAL A 395 -9.86 -2.50 -18.69
CA VAL A 395 -9.65 -1.78 -19.94
C VAL A 395 -10.84 -0.90 -20.30
N PRO A 396 -12.11 -1.38 -20.29
CA PRO A 396 -13.26 -0.50 -20.46
C PRO A 396 -13.35 0.64 -19.44
N VAL A 397 -13.08 0.39 -18.16
CA VAL A 397 -13.12 1.43 -17.12
C VAL A 397 -12.08 2.52 -17.39
N LEU A 398 -10.85 2.14 -17.77
CA LEU A 398 -9.79 3.08 -18.10
C LEU A 398 -10.09 3.84 -19.39
N LEU A 399 -10.67 3.18 -20.39
CA LEU A 399 -11.12 3.82 -21.63
C LEU A 399 -12.22 4.87 -21.34
N CYS A 400 -13.21 4.53 -20.53
CA CYS A 400 -14.25 5.47 -20.09
C CYS A 400 -13.65 6.65 -19.32
N ALA A 401 -12.68 6.40 -18.43
CA ALA A 401 -12.00 7.47 -17.70
C ALA A 401 -11.17 8.38 -18.63
N TRP A 402 -10.49 7.80 -19.63
CA TRP A 402 -9.76 8.56 -20.65
C TRP A 402 -10.71 9.40 -21.50
N MET A 403 -11.84 8.83 -21.95
CA MET A 403 -12.87 9.57 -22.67
C MET A 403 -13.44 10.72 -21.82
N ALA A 404 -13.70 10.48 -20.54
CA ALA A 404 -14.16 11.51 -19.60
C ALA A 404 -13.13 12.63 -19.41
N ALA A 405 -11.83 12.30 -19.38
CA ALA A 405 -10.74 13.28 -19.30
C ALA A 405 -10.61 14.11 -20.59
N GLN A 406 -10.83 13.50 -21.75
CA GLN A 406 -10.67 14.12 -23.07
C GLN A 406 -11.90 14.88 -23.58
N ALA A 407 -13.09 14.65 -23.02
CA ALA A 407 -14.32 15.25 -23.54
C ALA A 407 -14.19 16.79 -23.62
N GLY A 408 -14.52 17.36 -24.78
CA GLY A 408 -14.37 18.81 -25.05
C GLY A 408 -12.92 19.34 -25.04
N GLY A 409 -11.91 18.46 -25.02
CA GLY A 409 -10.49 18.82 -25.06
C GLY A 409 -9.92 18.96 -26.48
N PRO A 410 -8.62 19.26 -26.61
CA PRO A 410 -7.96 19.58 -27.88
C PRO A 410 -7.93 18.44 -28.91
N LEU A 411 -8.35 17.21 -28.60
CA LEU A 411 -8.58 16.21 -29.66
C LEU A 411 -9.77 16.56 -30.58
N LEU A 412 -10.69 17.39 -30.10
CA LEU A 412 -11.86 17.86 -30.85
C LEU A 412 -11.70 19.31 -31.35
N ALA A 413 -10.67 20.04 -30.90
CA ALA A 413 -10.49 21.47 -31.18
C ALA A 413 -9.03 21.96 -31.29
N GLY A 414 -8.03 21.12 -31.04
CA GLY A 414 -6.61 21.47 -30.93
C GLY A 414 -5.73 20.76 -31.96
N GLY A 415 -4.61 21.39 -32.30
CA GLY A 415 -3.73 20.95 -33.39
C GLY A 415 -3.18 19.52 -33.27
N VAL A 416 -2.62 19.05 -34.39
CA VAL A 416 -2.22 17.66 -34.68
C VAL A 416 -1.34 17.02 -33.59
N GLU A 417 -0.42 17.77 -32.97
CA GLU A 417 0.52 17.23 -31.98
C GLU A 417 -0.14 16.88 -30.63
N ALA A 418 -1.08 17.71 -30.16
CA ALA A 418 -1.79 17.46 -28.91
C ALA A 418 -2.69 16.20 -29.03
N SER A 419 -3.31 16.03 -30.21
CA SER A 419 -4.05 14.80 -30.54
C SER A 419 -3.15 13.57 -30.60
N ALA A 420 -1.95 13.70 -31.18
CA ALA A 420 -1.01 12.59 -31.29
C ALA A 420 -0.48 12.11 -29.93
N GLY A 421 -0.25 13.03 -28.97
CA GLY A 421 0.16 12.67 -27.61
C GLY A 421 -0.90 11.87 -26.85
N GLY A 422 -2.16 12.32 -26.91
CA GLY A 422 -3.28 11.62 -26.28
C GLY A 422 -3.51 10.21 -26.84
N LEU A 423 -3.41 10.05 -28.16
CA LEU A 423 -3.55 8.76 -28.84
C LEU A 423 -2.39 7.80 -28.52
N ARG A 424 -1.16 8.29 -28.45
CA ARG A 424 0.00 7.49 -28.02
C ARG A 424 -0.17 6.96 -26.59
N ALA A 425 -0.60 7.81 -25.65
CA ALA A 425 -0.88 7.39 -24.29
C ALA A 425 -2.00 6.33 -24.23
N LEU A 426 -3.03 6.46 -25.05
CA LEU A 426 -4.12 5.49 -25.17
C LEU A 426 -3.64 4.15 -25.73
N ALA A 427 -2.82 4.16 -26.79
CA ALA A 427 -2.31 2.95 -27.43
C ALA A 427 -1.46 2.09 -26.48
N VAL A 428 -0.75 2.74 -25.56
CA VAL A 428 0.14 2.09 -24.59
C VAL A 428 -0.60 1.56 -23.35
N MET A 429 -1.76 2.15 -23.02
CA MET A 429 -2.53 1.89 -21.80
C MET A 429 -2.80 0.39 -21.54
N PRO A 430 -3.26 -0.43 -22.51
CA PRO A 430 -3.53 -1.84 -22.26
C PRO A 430 -2.27 -2.61 -21.84
N ALA A 431 -1.13 -2.38 -22.52
CA ALA A 431 0.12 -3.06 -22.23
C ALA A 431 0.66 -2.72 -20.83
N VAL A 432 0.63 -1.43 -20.46
CA VAL A 432 1.08 -0.96 -19.14
C VAL A 432 0.14 -1.49 -18.05
N SER A 433 -1.19 -1.47 -18.27
CA SER A 433 -2.15 -2.02 -17.32
C SER A 433 -1.94 -3.53 -17.10
N PHE A 434 -1.70 -4.29 -18.17
CA PHE A 434 -1.38 -5.72 -18.11
C PHE A 434 -0.13 -5.97 -17.28
N MET A 435 0.96 -5.23 -17.54
CA MET A 435 2.20 -5.33 -16.77
C MET A 435 1.96 -5.10 -15.27
N MET A 436 1.27 -4.02 -14.92
CA MET A 436 1.00 -3.64 -13.53
C MET A 436 0.12 -4.67 -12.81
N VAL A 437 -0.93 -5.16 -13.47
CA VAL A 437 -1.81 -6.22 -12.94
C VAL A 437 -1.02 -7.50 -12.71
N ALA A 438 -0.23 -7.93 -13.70
CA ALA A 438 0.58 -9.15 -13.64
C ALA A 438 1.64 -9.06 -12.52
N LEU A 439 2.35 -7.94 -12.40
CA LEU A 439 3.33 -7.73 -11.35
C LEU A 439 2.66 -7.74 -9.97
N SER A 440 1.55 -7.03 -9.82
CA SER A 440 0.80 -6.94 -8.56
C SER A 440 0.28 -8.31 -8.10
N LEU A 441 -0.24 -9.10 -9.05
CA LEU A 441 -0.66 -10.48 -8.82
C LEU A 441 0.53 -11.37 -8.42
N ALA A 442 1.63 -11.33 -9.18
CA ALA A 442 2.82 -12.16 -8.94
C ALA A 442 3.46 -11.89 -7.57
N VAL A 443 3.61 -10.62 -7.19
CA VAL A 443 4.12 -10.23 -5.87
C VAL A 443 3.16 -10.66 -4.76
N ALA A 444 1.84 -10.50 -4.96
CA ALA A 444 0.84 -10.90 -3.99
C ALA A 444 0.84 -12.43 -3.77
N MET A 445 1.07 -13.22 -4.82
CA MET A 445 1.23 -14.68 -4.76
C MET A 445 2.51 -15.09 -4.02
N ARG A 446 3.65 -14.51 -4.38
CA ARG A 446 4.96 -14.95 -3.88
C ARG A 446 5.26 -14.51 -2.46
N ALA A 447 5.05 -13.24 -2.15
CA ALA A 447 5.47 -12.65 -0.89
C ALA A 447 4.31 -12.60 0.13
N ARG A 448 3.25 -11.87 -0.22
CA ARG A 448 1.96 -11.68 0.49
C ARG A 448 1.24 -10.48 -0.18
N PRO A 449 -0.09 -10.32 -0.05
CA PRO A 449 -0.81 -9.14 -0.55
C PRO A 449 -0.22 -7.81 -0.08
N VAL A 450 0.23 -7.74 1.17
CA VAL A 450 0.82 -6.52 1.74
C VAL A 450 2.13 -6.11 1.05
N ALA A 451 2.96 -7.08 0.65
CA ALA A 451 4.17 -6.77 -0.10
C ALA A 451 3.83 -6.17 -1.46
N SER A 452 2.73 -6.61 -2.09
CA SER A 452 2.24 -6.03 -3.34
C SER A 452 1.78 -4.57 -3.16
N ILE A 453 1.08 -4.27 -2.05
CA ILE A 453 0.72 -2.88 -1.69
C ILE A 453 1.97 -2.00 -1.58
N VAL A 454 2.98 -2.47 -0.84
CA VAL A 454 4.24 -1.73 -0.63
C VAL A 454 4.96 -1.49 -1.95
N VAL A 455 5.17 -2.53 -2.76
CA VAL A 455 5.88 -2.41 -4.05
C VAL A 455 5.15 -1.44 -4.97
N ASN A 456 3.82 -1.55 -5.08
CA ASN A 456 3.02 -0.63 -5.88
C ASN A 456 3.09 0.82 -5.37
N ALA A 457 3.14 1.04 -4.05
CA ALA A 457 3.26 2.38 -3.49
C ALA A 457 4.62 3.01 -3.82
N ILE A 458 5.73 2.26 -3.69
CA ILE A 458 7.09 2.74 -4.03
C ILE A 458 7.17 3.09 -5.53
N LEU A 459 6.65 2.20 -6.39
CA LEU A 459 6.67 2.42 -7.84
C LEU A 459 5.74 3.57 -8.25
N LEU A 460 4.56 3.69 -7.65
CA LEU A 460 3.65 4.81 -7.87
C LEU A 460 4.30 6.15 -7.51
N LEU A 461 4.94 6.23 -6.35
CA LEU A 461 5.60 7.45 -5.90
C LEU A 461 6.74 7.84 -6.84
N SER A 462 7.57 6.86 -7.23
CA SER A 462 8.62 7.05 -8.25
C SER A 462 8.04 7.48 -9.60
N GLY A 463 6.88 6.93 -9.96
CA GLY A 463 6.06 7.31 -11.12
C GLY A 463 5.68 8.77 -11.09
N LEU A 464 5.13 9.22 -9.98
CA LEU A 464 4.64 10.59 -9.81
C LEU A 464 5.76 11.62 -9.96
N ILE A 465 6.96 11.33 -9.44
CA ILE A 465 8.08 12.28 -9.44
C ILE A 465 8.77 12.30 -10.80
N ILE A 466 9.14 11.13 -11.33
CA ILE A 466 9.89 11.04 -12.60
C ILE A 466 8.96 11.33 -13.77
N GLY A 467 7.74 10.81 -13.75
CA GLY A 467 6.75 11.00 -14.82
C GLY A 467 5.98 12.31 -14.75
N GLY A 468 5.89 12.91 -13.57
CA GLY A 468 5.28 14.23 -13.38
C GLY A 468 6.22 15.40 -13.71
N ASN A 469 7.52 15.14 -13.84
CA ASN A 469 8.53 16.13 -14.20
C ASN A 469 9.13 15.81 -15.58
N ASP A 470 8.83 16.65 -16.58
CA ASP A 470 9.26 16.41 -17.95
C ASP A 470 10.80 16.45 -18.11
N VAL A 471 11.54 17.16 -17.24
CA VAL A 471 13.02 17.17 -17.22
C VAL A 471 13.57 15.81 -16.80
N LEU A 472 13.00 15.23 -15.74
CA LEU A 472 13.39 13.89 -15.27
C LEU A 472 13.01 12.83 -16.30
N ALA A 473 11.81 12.91 -16.88
CA ALA A 473 11.39 11.99 -17.93
C ALA A 473 12.30 12.08 -19.18
N GLY A 474 12.72 13.28 -19.57
CA GLY A 474 13.56 13.53 -20.74
C GLY A 474 14.99 12.98 -20.66
N SER A 475 15.56 12.85 -19.45
CA SER A 475 16.94 12.36 -19.25
C SER A 475 17.12 10.84 -19.37
N GLY A 476 16.08 10.10 -19.76
CA GLY A 476 16.11 8.62 -19.80
C GLY A 476 15.81 7.95 -18.45
N LEU A 477 15.53 8.70 -17.38
CA LEU A 477 15.04 8.16 -16.09
C LEU A 477 13.66 7.53 -16.19
N TRP A 478 12.92 7.81 -17.27
CA TRP A 478 11.63 7.19 -17.52
C TRP A 478 11.68 5.65 -17.48
N ALA A 479 12.78 5.01 -17.88
CA ALA A 479 12.94 3.56 -17.85
C ALA A 479 12.91 2.98 -16.42
N ALA A 480 13.39 3.75 -15.43
CA ALA A 480 13.37 3.35 -14.02
C ALA A 480 12.00 3.55 -13.36
N SER A 481 11.05 4.16 -14.07
CA SER A 481 9.73 4.51 -13.55
C SER A 481 8.59 3.91 -14.38
N PRO A 482 8.40 2.58 -14.35
CA PRO A 482 7.38 1.90 -15.15
C PRO A 482 5.95 2.36 -14.85
N TRP A 483 5.71 2.95 -13.68
CA TRP A 483 4.39 3.44 -13.29
C TRP A 483 4.03 4.78 -13.93
N ALA A 484 4.99 5.47 -14.53
CA ALA A 484 4.80 6.71 -15.29
C ALA A 484 4.65 6.51 -16.81
N TRP A 485 4.85 5.28 -17.30
CA TRP A 485 5.07 5.04 -18.73
C TRP A 485 3.93 5.48 -19.66
N MET A 486 2.67 5.47 -19.18
CA MET A 486 1.56 6.03 -19.95
C MET A 486 1.72 7.55 -20.18
N ARG A 487 2.13 8.31 -19.16
CA ARG A 487 2.37 9.76 -19.24
C ARG A 487 3.59 10.05 -20.12
N VAL A 488 4.66 9.26 -19.96
CA VAL A 488 5.90 9.39 -20.74
C VAL A 488 5.65 9.14 -22.23
N ALA A 489 4.92 8.08 -22.59
CA ALA A 489 4.63 7.77 -23.99
C ALA A 489 3.79 8.85 -24.69
N GLY A 490 2.90 9.52 -23.95
CA GLY A 490 2.15 10.67 -24.46
C GLY A 490 3.04 11.90 -24.65
N ALA A 491 3.95 12.16 -23.72
CA ALA A 491 4.83 13.32 -23.75
C ALA A 491 5.99 13.20 -24.75
N ILE A 492 6.62 12.02 -24.85
CA ILE A 492 7.86 11.80 -25.60
C ILE A 492 7.61 10.86 -26.80
N PRO A 493 7.56 11.37 -28.05
CA PRO A 493 7.18 10.61 -29.25
C PRO A 493 7.97 9.33 -29.53
N GLY A 494 9.26 9.26 -29.17
CA GLY A 494 10.09 8.08 -29.46
C GLY A 494 9.91 6.89 -28.50
N THR A 495 9.15 7.05 -27.41
CA THR A 495 9.16 6.06 -26.32
C THR A 495 8.06 5.01 -26.37
N TRP A 496 6.97 5.25 -27.11
CA TRP A 496 5.75 4.42 -27.03
C TRP A 496 6.00 2.95 -27.42
N ALA A 497 6.78 2.68 -28.48
CA ALA A 497 7.06 1.32 -28.94
C ALA A 497 7.90 0.55 -27.91
N ALA A 498 8.93 1.19 -27.35
CA ALA A 498 9.75 0.63 -26.28
C ALA A 498 8.93 0.34 -25.03
N VAL A 499 8.03 1.25 -24.64
CA VAL A 499 7.14 1.05 -23.50
C VAL A 499 6.22 -0.16 -23.70
N VAL A 500 5.62 -0.33 -24.88
CA VAL A 500 4.76 -1.51 -25.17
C VAL A 500 5.57 -2.80 -25.07
N ALA A 501 6.73 -2.85 -25.73
CA ALA A 501 7.59 -4.04 -25.72
C ALA A 501 8.06 -4.40 -24.29
N LEU A 502 8.58 -3.42 -23.55
CA LEU A 502 9.02 -3.62 -22.16
C LEU A 502 7.86 -4.03 -21.25
N SER A 503 6.68 -3.43 -21.41
CA SER A 503 5.49 -3.80 -20.60
C SER A 503 5.06 -5.24 -20.87
N ALA A 504 5.08 -5.68 -22.12
CA ALA A 504 4.79 -7.06 -22.48
C ALA A 504 5.81 -8.03 -21.88
N ILE A 505 7.11 -7.72 -22.00
CA ILE A 505 8.20 -8.54 -21.45
C ILE A 505 8.07 -8.66 -19.92
N ILE A 506 7.93 -7.53 -19.21
CA ILE A 506 7.81 -7.51 -17.75
C ILE A 506 6.53 -8.22 -17.30
N GLY A 507 5.40 -7.98 -17.96
CA GLY A 507 4.13 -8.63 -17.65
C GLY A 507 4.18 -10.15 -17.83
N CYS A 508 4.72 -10.63 -18.96
CA CYS A 508 4.92 -12.06 -19.21
C CYS A 508 5.91 -12.67 -18.21
N GLY A 509 7.02 -11.99 -17.91
CA GLY A 509 7.97 -12.42 -16.89
C GLY A 509 7.34 -12.54 -15.51
N ALA A 510 6.51 -11.57 -15.11
CA ALA A 510 5.78 -11.62 -13.85
C ALA A 510 4.81 -12.82 -13.79
N LEU A 511 4.11 -13.12 -14.89
CA LEU A 511 3.24 -14.31 -14.98
C LEU A 511 4.04 -15.61 -14.93
N ALA A 512 5.22 -15.67 -15.55
CA ALA A 512 6.11 -16.84 -15.45
C ALA A 512 6.61 -17.04 -14.02
N VAL A 513 6.93 -15.97 -13.31
CA VAL A 513 7.29 -16.00 -11.88
C VAL A 513 6.09 -16.45 -11.03
N ALA A 514 4.87 -15.97 -11.32
CA ALA A 514 3.66 -16.44 -10.65
C ALA A 514 3.42 -17.94 -10.90
N ALA A 515 3.58 -18.39 -12.14
CA ALA A 515 3.35 -19.76 -12.55
C ALA A 515 4.32 -20.75 -11.88
N SER A 516 5.61 -20.42 -11.86
CA SER A 516 6.66 -21.23 -11.22
C SER A 516 6.48 -21.33 -9.70
N GLY A 517 5.87 -20.34 -9.06
CA GLY A 517 5.63 -20.33 -7.61
C GLY A 517 4.33 -20.99 -7.17
N ALA A 518 3.44 -21.28 -8.11
CA ALA A 518 2.05 -21.60 -7.83
C ALA A 518 1.85 -22.81 -6.89
N ARG A 519 2.71 -23.84 -7.01
CA ARG A 519 2.69 -25.03 -6.14
C ARG A 519 3.19 -24.74 -4.73
N HIS A 520 4.25 -23.95 -4.56
CA HIS A 520 4.73 -23.55 -3.24
C HIS A 520 3.71 -22.70 -2.50
N VAL A 521 3.03 -21.81 -3.22
CA VAL A 521 1.95 -20.98 -2.68
C VAL A 521 0.78 -21.84 -2.23
N ALA A 522 0.43 -22.88 -3.01
CA ALA A 522 -0.56 -23.86 -2.59
C ALA A 522 -0.16 -24.49 -1.24
N VAL A 523 1.07 -25.00 -1.07
CA VAL A 523 1.53 -25.57 0.22
C VAL A 523 1.49 -24.58 1.37
N ARG A 524 1.75 -23.29 1.14
CA ARG A 524 1.70 -22.25 2.17
C ARG A 524 0.28 -21.94 2.69
N GLU A 525 -0.73 -21.93 1.82
CA GLU A 525 -2.08 -21.42 2.14
C GLU A 525 -3.00 -22.40 2.87
N GLY A 526 -2.55 -23.62 3.16
CA GLY A 526 -3.33 -24.55 3.99
C GLY A 526 -2.45 -25.35 4.94
N ALA A 527 -1.35 -24.73 5.36
CA ALA A 527 -0.80 -24.87 6.70
C ALA A 527 -1.31 -23.66 7.50
#